data_AF-A0A7J2IS15-F1
#
_entry.id   AF-A0A7J2IS15-F1
#
_cell.length_a   1.000
_cell.length_b   1.000
_cell.length_c   1.000
_cell.angle_alpha   90.00
_cell.angle_beta   90.00
_cell.angle_gamma   90.00
#
_symmetry.space_group_name_H-M   'P 1'
#
loop_
_entity.id
_entity.type
_entity.pdbx_description
1 polymer ?
#
loop_
_entity_poly.entity_id
_entity_poly.type
_entity_poly.pdbx_seq_one_letter_code
_entity_poly.pdbx_strand_id
1 'polypeptide(L)'
;MSKITIPSKSTEVNYDLKSKIAKTELGVNALWCVQCGICTSSCPVAEFLKPHQVIKMALLGLESVIRSREIWLCAECYMCYERCPQDVKPTEVLIMLKNIAAEEGYIYPALKKLVNLVINNGRIYEITDFENEIRADLGLPPVPEVNVDEIRKIAETTGLDKRIGIRRIET
;
A
#
# COMPACT_ATOMS: atom_id res chain seq x y z
N MET A 1 24.42 10.92 3.79
CA MET A 1 23.98 11.15 2.40
C MET A 1 23.84 9.81 1.68
N SER A 2 22.76 9.08 1.92
CA SER A 2 22.47 7.87 1.12
C SER A 2 22.15 8.32 -0.30
N LYS A 3 22.96 7.89 -1.27
CA LYS A 3 22.65 8.07 -2.68
C LYS A 3 21.37 7.29 -2.94
N ILE A 4 20.31 7.98 -3.37
CA ILE A 4 19.24 7.32 -4.13
C ILE A 4 19.95 6.75 -5.35
N THR A 5 20.25 5.46 -5.27
CA THR A 5 20.91 4.75 -6.35
C THR A 5 19.78 4.33 -7.25
N ILE A 6 19.42 5.19 -8.21
CA ILE A 6 18.60 4.79 -9.35
C ILE A 6 19.35 3.59 -9.95
N PRO A 7 18.77 2.38 -9.94
CA PRO A 7 19.46 1.23 -10.49
C PRO A 7 19.74 1.54 -11.96
N SER A 8 21.02 1.65 -12.32
CA SER A 8 21.47 2.02 -13.67
C SER A 8 21.19 0.94 -14.72
N LYS A 9 20.33 -0.04 -14.42
CA LYS A 9 20.18 -1.29 -15.19
C LYS A 9 18.76 -1.84 -15.33
N SER A 10 17.72 -1.03 -15.20
CA SER A 10 16.39 -1.43 -15.72
C SER A 10 15.81 -0.33 -16.58
N THR A 11 16.18 -0.37 -17.85
CA THR A 11 15.70 0.47 -18.96
C THR A 11 14.33 -0.02 -19.50
N GLU A 12 13.61 -0.85 -18.73
CA GLU A 12 12.29 -1.35 -19.12
C GLU A 12 11.26 -0.26 -18.88
N VAL A 13 10.85 0.33 -20.00
CA VAL A 13 9.79 1.34 -20.08
C VAL A 13 8.52 0.61 -20.50
N ASN A 14 7.53 0.59 -19.61
CA ASN A 14 6.20 0.14 -19.90
C ASN A 14 5.31 1.37 -20.16
N TYR A 15 5.03 1.62 -21.44
CA TYR A 15 4.21 2.75 -21.86
C TYR A 15 2.77 2.67 -21.35
N ASP A 16 2.29 1.48 -20.98
CA ASP A 16 0.94 1.30 -20.44
C ASP A 16 0.85 1.67 -18.95
N LEU A 17 1.96 1.74 -18.21
CA LEU A 17 1.94 2.06 -16.78
C LEU A 17 1.28 3.43 -16.52
N LYS A 18 1.63 4.43 -17.32
CA LYS A 18 1.01 5.77 -17.27
C LYS A 18 -0.50 5.67 -17.49
N SER A 19 -0.92 4.89 -18.49
CA SER A 19 -2.33 4.70 -18.82
C SER A 19 -3.08 3.93 -17.74
N LYS A 20 -2.45 2.92 -17.11
CA LYS A 20 -3.03 2.19 -15.96
C LYS A 20 -3.31 3.13 -14.81
N ILE A 21 -2.34 3.98 -14.44
CA ILE A 21 -2.50 4.95 -13.36
C ILE A 21 -3.63 5.95 -13.70
N ALA A 22 -3.59 6.56 -14.88
CA ALA A 22 -4.56 7.57 -15.28
C ALA A 22 -6.01 7.07 -15.40
N LYS A 23 -6.21 5.76 -15.65
CA LYS A 23 -7.54 5.13 -15.73
C LYS A 23 -8.15 4.82 -14.36
N THR A 24 -7.35 4.86 -13.30
CA THR A 24 -7.83 4.55 -11.95
C THR A 24 -8.37 5.81 -11.28
N GLU A 25 -9.41 5.67 -10.46
CA GLU A 25 -10.00 6.79 -9.71
C GLU A 25 -8.95 7.52 -8.84
N LEU A 26 -7.99 6.77 -8.30
CA LEU A 26 -6.90 7.27 -7.45
C LEU A 26 -5.81 8.02 -8.24
N GLY A 27 -5.65 7.73 -9.54
CA GLY A 27 -4.54 8.21 -10.36
C GLY A 27 -4.92 9.20 -11.46
N VAL A 28 -6.19 9.60 -11.56
CA VAL A 28 -6.71 10.47 -12.65
C VAL A 28 -5.86 11.74 -12.82
N ASN A 29 -5.53 12.40 -11.70
CA ASN A 29 -4.82 13.67 -11.71
C ASN A 29 -3.28 13.51 -11.75
N ALA A 30 -2.76 12.28 -11.81
CA ALA A 30 -1.32 12.02 -11.88
C ALA A 30 -0.64 12.79 -13.03
N LEU A 31 -1.36 12.94 -14.14
CA LEU A 31 -0.89 13.60 -15.36
C LEU A 31 -0.68 15.11 -15.20
N TRP A 32 -1.23 15.73 -14.17
CA TRP A 32 -1.10 17.18 -13.90
C TRP A 32 0.19 17.54 -13.15
N CYS A 33 1.03 16.54 -12.84
CA CYS A 33 2.24 16.76 -12.07
C CYS A 33 3.28 17.61 -12.83
N VAL A 34 3.47 18.84 -12.37
CA VAL A 34 4.50 19.78 -12.89
C VAL A 34 5.86 19.65 -12.19
N GLN A 35 6.07 18.61 -11.38
CA GLN A 35 7.35 18.33 -10.71
C GLN A 35 7.86 19.46 -9.76
N CYS A 36 6.96 20.19 -9.09
CA CYS A 36 7.34 21.29 -8.18
C CYS A 36 8.02 20.85 -6.87
N GLY A 37 7.91 19.58 -6.47
CA GLY A 37 8.61 19.02 -5.30
C GLY A 37 7.97 19.27 -3.92
N ILE A 38 6.85 20.01 -3.83
CA ILE A 38 6.14 20.30 -2.55
C ILE A 38 5.77 19.03 -1.78
N CYS A 39 5.43 17.96 -2.49
CA CYS A 39 5.12 16.68 -1.88
C CYS A 39 6.33 16.03 -1.17
N THR A 40 7.57 16.32 -1.63
CA THR A 40 8.78 15.86 -0.95
C THR A 40 9.17 16.76 0.20
N SER A 41 9.04 18.08 0.07
CA SER A 41 9.29 18.98 1.22
C SER A 41 8.31 18.73 2.37
N SER A 42 7.10 18.25 2.06
CA SER A 42 6.09 17.90 3.07
C SER A 42 6.20 16.45 3.56
N CYS A 43 7.10 15.63 3.02
CA CYS A 43 7.18 14.22 3.38
C CYS A 43 7.97 14.05 4.69
N PRO A 44 7.42 13.38 5.72
CA PRO A 44 8.13 13.17 6.98
C PRO A 44 9.28 12.17 6.84
N VAL A 45 9.25 11.36 5.78
CA VAL A 45 10.27 10.35 5.43
C VAL A 45 11.03 10.73 4.14
N ALA A 46 11.17 12.03 3.87
CA ALA A 46 11.80 12.56 2.65
C ALA A 46 13.23 12.08 2.40
N GLU A 47 13.92 11.62 3.45
CA GLU A 47 15.24 11.00 3.36
C GLU A 47 15.22 9.71 2.51
N PHE A 48 14.15 8.92 2.61
CA PHE A 48 14.03 7.62 1.96
C PHE A 48 13.04 7.61 0.78
N LEU A 49 11.99 8.43 0.85
CA LEU A 49 10.94 8.50 -0.16
C LEU A 49 10.75 9.94 -0.64
N LYS A 50 10.91 10.14 -1.95
CA LYS A 50 10.65 11.42 -2.61
C LYS A 50 9.43 11.30 -3.54
N PRO A 51 8.20 11.66 -3.09
CA PRO A 51 6.99 11.43 -3.87
C PRO A 51 7.00 12.01 -5.29
N HIS A 52 7.56 13.21 -5.51
CA HIS A 52 7.63 13.78 -6.88
C HIS A 52 8.45 12.92 -7.83
N GLN A 53 9.54 12.30 -7.33
CA GLN A 53 10.38 11.42 -8.14
C GLN A 53 9.67 10.11 -8.46
N VAL A 54 8.95 9.54 -7.49
CA VAL A 54 8.11 8.35 -7.72
C VAL A 54 7.05 8.62 -8.78
N ILE A 55 6.33 9.75 -8.67
CA ILE A 55 5.34 10.15 -9.68
C ILE A 55 6.01 10.34 -11.04
N LYS A 56 7.18 11.00 -11.10
CA LYS A 56 7.94 11.15 -12.35
C LYS A 56 8.26 9.80 -12.99
N MET A 57 8.78 8.86 -12.20
CA MET A 57 9.13 7.52 -12.68
C MET A 57 7.90 6.79 -13.21
N ALA A 58 6.78 6.87 -12.50
CA ALA A 58 5.52 6.27 -12.90
C ALA A 58 4.97 6.87 -14.22
N LEU A 59 5.02 8.20 -14.37
CA LEU A 59 4.60 8.90 -15.60
C LEU A 59 5.52 8.63 -16.79
N LEU A 60 6.80 8.37 -16.55
CA LEU A 60 7.77 7.94 -17.55
C LEU A 60 7.66 6.45 -17.89
N GLY A 61 6.80 5.69 -17.20
CA GLY A 61 6.61 4.27 -17.44
C GLY A 61 7.74 3.38 -16.91
N LEU A 62 8.55 3.85 -15.96
CA LEU A 62 9.66 3.07 -15.43
C LEU A 62 9.17 1.96 -14.50
N GLU A 63 9.22 0.70 -14.93
CA GLU A 63 8.73 -0.44 -14.13
C GLU A 63 9.48 -0.62 -12.80
N SER A 64 10.71 -0.11 -12.71
CA SER A 64 11.48 -0.13 -11.46
C SER A 64 10.77 0.53 -10.28
N VAL A 65 9.83 1.45 -10.54
CA VAL A 65 9.01 2.07 -9.49
C VAL A 65 8.08 1.08 -8.80
N ILE A 66 7.62 0.04 -9.51
CA ILE A 66 6.73 -1.00 -8.97
C ILE A 66 7.50 -1.96 -8.07
N ARG A 67 8.77 -2.22 -8.39
CA ARG A 67 9.68 -3.08 -7.63
C ARG A 67 10.40 -2.35 -6.47
N SER A 68 10.26 -1.03 -6.42
CA SER A 68 10.91 -0.16 -5.44
C SER A 68 10.37 -0.43 -4.04
N ARG A 69 11.28 -0.50 -3.05
CA ARG A 69 10.88 -0.64 -1.64
C ARG A 69 10.40 0.70 -1.06
N GLU A 70 10.83 1.79 -1.67
CA GLU A 70 10.59 3.15 -1.23
C GLU A 70 9.09 3.51 -1.28
N ILE A 71 8.32 2.96 -2.22
CA ILE A 71 6.86 3.19 -2.28
C ILE A 71 6.16 2.70 -1.00
N TRP A 72 6.67 1.62 -0.38
CA TRP A 72 6.14 1.03 0.84
C TRP A 72 6.48 1.85 2.10
N LEU A 73 7.42 2.80 2.03
CA LEU A 73 7.75 3.69 3.13
C LEU A 73 6.77 4.86 3.27
N CYS A 74 5.86 5.03 2.32
CA CYS A 74 4.80 6.02 2.43
C CYS A 74 3.87 5.67 3.59
N ALA A 75 3.91 6.50 4.63
CA ALA A 75 3.07 6.39 5.82
C ALA A 75 1.61 6.85 5.60
N GLU A 76 1.23 7.21 4.37
CA GLU A 76 -0.14 7.62 4.03
C GLU A 76 -0.67 8.73 4.95
N CYS A 77 0.17 9.69 5.33
CA CYS A 77 -0.18 10.80 6.22
C CYS A 77 -0.96 11.95 5.54
N TYR A 78 -1.23 11.85 4.23
CA TYR A 78 -1.95 12.83 3.42
C TYR A 78 -1.40 14.27 3.35
N MET A 79 -0.26 14.61 3.95
CA MET A 79 0.30 15.97 3.83
C MET A 79 0.59 16.40 2.39
N CYS A 80 1.12 15.48 1.57
CA CYS A 80 1.39 15.75 0.16
C CYS A 80 0.14 15.78 -0.72
N TYR A 81 -0.94 15.14 -0.27
CA TYR A 81 -2.27 15.21 -0.89
C TYR A 81 -2.81 16.64 -0.75
N GLU A 82 -2.90 17.14 0.49
CA GLU A 82 -3.49 18.45 0.80
C GLU A 82 -2.70 19.64 0.24
N ARG A 83 -1.37 19.51 0.17
CA ARG A 83 -0.49 20.62 -0.24
C ARG A 83 -0.20 20.67 -1.73
N CYS A 84 -0.73 19.74 -2.53
CA CYS A 84 -0.44 19.72 -3.96
C CYS A 84 -1.14 20.89 -4.67
N PRO A 85 -0.40 21.85 -5.27
CA PRO A 85 -1.01 23.00 -5.95
C PRO A 85 -1.65 22.62 -7.29
N GLN A 86 -1.49 21.38 -7.75
CA GLN A 86 -2.03 20.86 -9.00
C GLN A 86 -3.05 19.74 -8.76
N ASP A 87 -3.46 19.52 -7.51
CA ASP A 87 -4.42 18.46 -7.15
C ASP A 87 -4.06 17.05 -7.69
N VAL A 88 -2.75 16.76 -7.80
CA VAL A 88 -2.23 15.46 -8.30
C VAL A 88 -2.57 14.32 -7.35
N LYS A 89 -2.86 14.62 -6.08
CA LYS A 89 -3.09 13.66 -5.00
C LYS A 89 -1.97 12.61 -4.86
N PRO A 90 -0.72 13.02 -4.57
CA PRO A 90 0.44 12.11 -4.51
C PRO A 90 0.23 10.84 -3.66
N THR A 91 -0.46 10.93 -2.52
CA THR A 91 -0.77 9.78 -1.67
C THR A 91 -1.51 8.69 -2.43
N GLU A 92 -2.52 9.06 -3.22
CA GLU A 92 -3.34 8.15 -4.00
C GLU A 92 -2.56 7.47 -5.13
N VAL A 93 -1.67 8.23 -5.79
CA VAL A 93 -0.74 7.66 -6.78
C VAL A 93 0.16 6.62 -6.13
N LEU A 94 0.68 6.89 -4.93
CA LEU A 94 1.51 5.94 -4.17
C LEU A 94 0.73 4.69 -3.75
N ILE A 95 -0.53 4.83 -3.30
CA ILE A 95 -1.42 3.69 -3.00
C ILE A 95 -1.66 2.84 -4.26
N MET A 96 -1.93 3.49 -5.39
CA MET A 96 -2.12 2.79 -6.67
C MET A 96 -0.87 2.00 -7.08
N LEU A 97 0.33 2.59 -6.92
CA LEU A 97 1.59 1.88 -7.18
C LEU A 97 1.77 0.67 -6.25
N LYS A 98 1.40 0.78 -4.96
CA LYS A 98 1.42 -0.35 -4.02
C LYS A 98 0.46 -1.46 -4.46
N ASN A 99 -0.72 -1.12 -4.98
CA ASN A 99 -1.69 -2.09 -5.49
C ASN A 99 -1.16 -2.85 -6.70
N ILE A 100 -0.61 -2.13 -7.69
CA ILE A 100 0.02 -2.75 -8.88
C ILE A 100 1.21 -3.63 -8.43
N ALA A 101 2.04 -3.14 -7.52
CA ALA A 101 3.15 -3.92 -6.96
C ALA A 101 2.67 -5.20 -6.27
N ALA A 102 1.58 -5.13 -5.50
CA ALA A 102 1.01 -6.31 -4.86
C ALA A 102 0.46 -7.33 -5.87
N GLU A 103 -0.23 -6.87 -6.93
CA GLU A 103 -0.73 -7.73 -8.01
C GLU A 103 0.40 -8.44 -8.79
N GLU A 104 1.54 -7.77 -8.94
CA GLU A 104 2.76 -8.35 -9.53
C GLU A 104 3.59 -9.19 -8.55
N GLY A 105 3.14 -9.34 -7.30
CA GLY A 105 3.78 -10.16 -6.28
C GLY A 105 4.87 -9.45 -5.46
N TYR A 106 5.09 -8.15 -5.66
CA TYR A 106 6.04 -7.31 -4.93
C TYR A 106 5.48 -6.71 -3.62
N ILE A 107 4.63 -7.48 -2.92
CA ILE A 107 4.09 -7.12 -1.60
C ILE A 107 5.01 -7.59 -0.47
N TYR A 108 5.14 -6.78 0.58
CA TYR A 108 5.97 -7.12 1.73
C TYR A 108 5.40 -8.33 2.51
N PRO A 109 6.22 -9.33 2.90
CA PRO A 109 5.72 -10.56 3.54
C PRO A 109 4.91 -10.33 4.83
N ALA A 110 5.25 -9.31 5.63
CA ALA A 110 4.50 -9.00 6.84
C ALA A 110 3.05 -8.59 6.53
N LEU A 111 2.81 -7.86 5.42
CA LEU A 111 1.46 -7.51 5.00
C LEU A 111 0.65 -8.73 4.60
N LYS A 112 1.26 -9.71 3.90
CA LYS A 112 0.58 -10.98 3.60
C LYS A 112 0.16 -11.72 4.88
N LYS A 113 1.00 -11.71 5.92
CA LYS A 113 0.67 -12.31 7.22
C LYS A 113 -0.49 -11.58 7.91
N LEU A 114 -0.50 -10.25 7.88
CA LEU A 114 -1.60 -9.47 8.45
C LEU A 114 -2.93 -9.74 7.73
N VAL A 115 -2.92 -9.82 6.40
CA VAL A 115 -4.14 -10.15 5.64
C VAL A 115 -4.61 -11.57 5.94
N ASN A 116 -3.70 -12.54 6.10
CA ASN A 116 -4.05 -13.89 6.55
C ASN A 116 -4.77 -13.89 7.91
N LEU A 117 -4.26 -13.13 8.88
CA LEU A 117 -4.87 -13.01 10.20
C LEU A 117 -6.28 -12.42 10.10
N VAL A 118 -6.47 -11.39 9.26
CA VAL A 118 -7.80 -10.80 9.05
C VAL A 118 -8.76 -11.81 8.43
N ILE A 119 -8.34 -12.57 7.41
CA ILE A 119 -9.19 -13.57 6.75
C ILE A 119 -9.57 -14.72 7.70
N ASN A 120 -8.64 -15.14 8.57
CA ASN A 120 -8.83 -16.31 9.42
C ASN A 120 -9.47 -15.99 10.78
N ASN A 121 -9.15 -14.83 11.35
CA ASN A 121 -9.50 -14.45 12.73
C ASN A 121 -10.40 -13.21 12.79
N GLY A 122 -10.62 -12.54 11.65
CA GLY A 122 -11.32 -11.26 11.58
C GLY A 122 -10.54 -10.07 12.17
N ARG A 123 -9.27 -10.29 12.54
CA ARG A 123 -8.42 -9.34 13.27
C ARG A 123 -6.98 -9.40 12.78
N ILE A 124 -6.23 -8.32 12.99
CA ILE A 124 -4.80 -8.26 12.64
C ILE A 124 -3.88 -8.93 13.67
N TYR A 125 -4.43 -9.37 14.81
CA TYR A 125 -3.74 -10.10 15.87
C TYR A 125 -4.69 -11.15 16.47
N GLU A 126 -4.12 -12.18 17.07
CA GLU A 126 -4.87 -13.24 17.76
C GLU A 126 -5.31 -12.78 19.15
N ILE A 127 -6.53 -13.12 19.53
CA ILE A 127 -7.02 -12.93 20.91
C ILE A 127 -6.72 -14.21 21.66
N THR A 128 -5.93 -14.11 22.71
CA THR A 128 -5.65 -15.21 23.64
C THR A 128 -6.39 -14.98 24.95
N ASP A 129 -6.29 -15.93 25.87
CA ASP A 129 -6.89 -15.80 27.20
C ASP A 129 -6.31 -14.60 27.96
N PHE A 130 -5.04 -14.25 27.70
CA PHE A 130 -4.36 -13.10 28.31
C PHE A 130 -5.10 -11.77 28.10
N GLU A 131 -5.59 -11.51 26.89
CA GLU A 131 -6.38 -10.31 26.63
C GLU A 131 -7.69 -10.29 27.43
N ASN A 132 -8.33 -11.46 27.62
CA ASN A 132 -9.58 -11.57 28.38
C ASN A 132 -9.35 -11.48 29.89
N GLU A 133 -8.22 -11.97 30.40
CA GLU A 133 -7.78 -11.79 31.79
C GLU A 133 -7.58 -10.30 32.11
N ILE A 134 -6.82 -9.57 31.29
CA ILE A 134 -6.64 -8.12 31.45
C ILE A 134 -7.99 -7.38 31.41
N ARG A 135 -8.90 -7.79 30.52
CA ARG A 135 -10.22 -7.18 30.43
C ARG A 135 -11.05 -7.46 31.69
N ALA A 136 -10.99 -8.66 32.25
CA ALA A 136 -11.67 -9.01 33.49
C ALA A 136 -11.15 -8.20 34.69
N ASP A 137 -9.82 -8.02 34.80
CA ASP A 137 -9.19 -7.17 35.82
C ASP A 137 -9.65 -5.71 35.72
N LEU A 138 -9.94 -5.25 34.50
CA LEU A 138 -10.49 -3.91 34.21
C LEU A 138 -12.03 -3.84 34.28
N GLY A 139 -12.72 -4.94 34.62
CA GLY A 139 -14.18 -5.02 34.65
C GLY A 139 -14.87 -4.93 33.28
N LEU A 140 -14.15 -5.24 32.20
CA LEU A 140 -14.63 -5.22 30.82
C LEU A 140 -15.13 -6.61 30.38
N PRO A 141 -16.16 -6.70 29.52
CA PRO A 141 -16.61 -7.98 28.97
C PRO A 141 -15.53 -8.62 28.09
N PRO A 142 -15.51 -9.96 27.95
CA PRO A 142 -14.58 -10.64 27.07
C PRO A 142 -14.74 -10.16 25.62
N VAL A 143 -13.67 -10.31 24.84
CA VAL A 143 -13.69 -9.93 23.42
C VAL A 143 -14.68 -10.84 22.68
N PRO A 144 -15.65 -10.29 21.92
CA PRO A 144 -16.63 -11.11 21.22
C PRO A 144 -15.97 -11.90 20.07
N GLU A 145 -16.50 -13.09 19.80
CA GLU A 145 -16.12 -13.86 18.61
C GLU A 145 -16.53 -13.12 17.33
N VAL A 146 -15.74 -13.26 16.28
CA VAL A 146 -16.02 -12.66 14.98
C VAL A 146 -16.45 -13.75 14.02
N ASN A 147 -17.59 -13.57 13.38
CA ASN A 147 -17.98 -14.42 12.27
C ASN A 147 -17.09 -14.08 11.06
N VAL A 148 -16.21 -15.02 10.70
CA VAL A 148 -15.24 -14.87 9.60
C VAL A 148 -15.78 -15.32 8.24
N ASP A 149 -16.97 -15.91 8.17
CA ASP A 149 -17.52 -16.44 6.92
C ASP A 149 -17.82 -15.32 5.92
N GLU A 150 -18.36 -14.19 6.40
CA GLU A 150 -18.57 -13.01 5.56
C GLU A 150 -17.24 -12.42 5.07
N ILE A 151 -16.23 -12.38 5.93
CA ILE A 151 -14.89 -11.86 5.59
C ILE A 151 -14.25 -12.74 4.51
N ARG A 152 -14.32 -14.06 4.66
CA ARG A 152 -13.83 -15.03 3.66
C ARG A 152 -14.57 -14.88 2.34
N LYS A 153 -15.90 -14.76 2.38
CA LYS A 153 -16.72 -14.55 1.16
C LYS A 153 -16.35 -13.25 0.44
N ILE A 154 -16.11 -12.16 1.16
CA ILE A 154 -15.64 -10.90 0.58
C ILE A 154 -14.24 -11.07 -0.04
N ALA A 155 -13.32 -11.73 0.66
CA ALA A 155 -11.97 -11.97 0.16
C ALA A 155 -11.98 -12.77 -1.15
N GLU A 156 -12.83 -13.80 -1.25
CA GLU A 156 -13.02 -14.61 -2.46
C GLU A 156 -13.66 -13.81 -3.60
N THR A 157 -14.73 -13.08 -3.29
CA THR A 157 -15.50 -12.33 -4.31
C THR A 157 -14.66 -11.20 -4.92
N THR A 158 -13.83 -10.54 -4.11
CA THR A 158 -12.91 -9.48 -4.56
C THR A 158 -11.64 -10.03 -5.22
N GLY A 159 -11.38 -11.33 -5.08
CA GLY A 159 -10.15 -12.00 -5.51
C GLY A 159 -8.92 -11.59 -4.71
N LEU A 160 -9.11 -11.04 -3.51
CA LEU A 160 -8.03 -10.59 -2.64
C LEU A 160 -7.09 -11.74 -2.31
N ASP A 161 -7.64 -12.91 -1.96
CA ASP A 161 -6.93 -14.16 -1.67
C ASP A 161 -5.94 -14.57 -2.78
N LYS A 162 -6.37 -14.47 -4.04
CA LYS A 162 -5.59 -14.78 -5.24
C LYS A 162 -4.50 -13.74 -5.48
N ARG A 163 -4.83 -12.44 -5.39
CA ARG A 163 -3.89 -11.34 -5.67
C ARG A 163 -2.69 -11.34 -4.72
N ILE A 164 -2.90 -11.65 -3.45
CA ILE A 164 -1.84 -11.66 -2.44
C ILE A 164 -1.17 -13.04 -2.29
N GLY A 165 -1.70 -14.08 -2.95
CA GLY A 165 -1.17 -15.43 -2.94
C GLY A 165 -1.31 -16.12 -1.59
N ILE A 166 -2.46 -15.94 -0.92
CA ILE A 166 -2.79 -16.61 0.33
C ILE A 166 -3.40 -17.99 0.04
N ARG A 167 -2.82 -19.05 0.61
CA ARG A 167 -3.41 -20.40 0.60
C ARG A 167 -4.31 -20.53 1.83
N ARG A 168 -5.54 -21.02 1.65
CA ARG A 168 -6.43 -21.37 2.76
C ARG A 168 -5.69 -22.33 3.71
N ILE A 169 -5.73 -22.06 5.00
CA ILE A 169 -5.40 -23.06 6.02
C ILE A 169 -6.65 -23.93 6.10
N GLU A 170 -6.62 -25.10 5.49
CA GLU A 170 -7.63 -26.13 5.72
C GLU A 170 -7.49 -26.58 7.18
N THR A 171 -8.45 -26.21 8.02
CA THR A 171 -8.69 -26.82 9.33
C THR A 171 -9.49 -28.11 9.15
#